data_AF-A0A226HE67-F1
#
_entry.id   AF-A0A226HE67-F1
#
_cell.length_a   1.000
_cell.length_b   1.000
_cell.length_c   1.000
_cell.angle_alpha   90.00
_cell.angle_beta   90.00
_cell.angle_gamma   90.00
#
_symmetry.space_group_name_H-M   'P 1'
#
loop_
_entity.id
_entity.type
_entity.pdbx_description
1 polymer ?
#
loop_
_entity_poly.entity_id
_entity_poly.type
_entity_poly.pdbx_seq_one_letter_code
_entity_poly.pdbx_strand_id
1 'polypeptide(L)'
;MLDKLICNYINAEWIDEKKSNLSQSKEYGIHPHVLTKIRENDGYRIPMSTLAIICFYRKIAISDFFKLIEEKYGTKINDDFISNTKK
;
A
#
# COMPACT_ATOMS: atom_id res chain seq x y z
N MET A 1 -7.49 -4.10 8.74
CA MET A 1 -7.49 -5.20 7.72
C MET A 1 -7.04 -4.67 6.36
N LEU A 2 -7.73 -3.67 5.78
CA LEU A 2 -7.32 -3.08 4.49
C LEU A 2 -5.92 -2.42 4.53
N ASP A 3 -5.58 -1.70 5.61
CA ASP A 3 -4.25 -1.08 5.76
C ASP A 3 -3.11 -2.11 5.68
N LYS A 4 -3.32 -3.28 6.29
CA LYS A 4 -2.38 -4.40 6.27
C LYS A 4 -2.25 -5.00 4.87
N LEU A 5 -3.35 -5.12 4.11
CA LEU A 5 -3.31 -5.59 2.72
C LEU A 5 -2.53 -4.63 1.82
N ILE A 6 -2.72 -3.32 2.00
CA ILE A 6 -1.97 -2.28 1.28
C ILE A 6 -0.48 -2.37 1.61
N CYS A 7 -0.11 -2.44 2.89
CA CYS A 7 1.31 -2.57 3.29
C CYS A 7 1.93 -3.85 2.73
N ASN A 8 1.23 -4.98 2.86
CA ASN A 8 1.69 -6.27 2.33
C ASN A 8 1.86 -6.25 0.81
N TYR A 9 0.97 -5.61 0.07
CA TYR A 9 1.11 -5.44 -1.37
C TYR A 9 2.40 -4.71 -1.71
N ILE A 10 2.57 -3.51 -1.13
CA ILE A 10 3.73 -2.66 -1.40
C ILE A 10 5.01 -3.39 -1.01
N ASN A 11 5.03 -4.07 0.14
CA ASN A 11 6.19 -4.80 0.61
C ASN A 11 6.56 -5.99 -0.29
N ALA A 12 5.58 -6.76 -0.75
CA ALA A 12 5.83 -7.94 -1.56
C ALA A 12 6.18 -7.62 -3.02
N GLU A 13 5.53 -6.61 -3.60
CA GLU A 13 5.63 -6.33 -5.03
C GLU A 13 6.64 -5.24 -5.37
N TRP A 14 6.84 -4.28 -4.47
CA TRP A 14 7.56 -3.05 -4.79
C TRP A 14 8.88 -2.95 -4.02
N ILE A 15 8.91 -3.37 -2.76
CA ILE A 15 10.11 -3.24 -1.93
C ILE A 15 11.12 -4.36 -2.25
N ASP A 16 12.37 -3.97 -2.50
CA ASP A 16 13.50 -4.89 -2.68
C ASP A 16 14.22 -5.08 -1.34
N GLU A 17 14.21 -6.29 -0.78
CA GLU A 17 14.87 -6.58 0.50
C GLU A 17 16.39 -6.37 0.47
N LYS A 18 17.03 -6.43 -0.72
CA LYS A 18 18.48 -6.26 -0.87
C LYS A 18 18.91 -4.80 -0.80
N LYS A 19 18.00 -3.85 -1.02
CA LYS A 19 18.29 -2.42 -0.96
C LYS A 19 18.04 -1.86 0.45
N SER A 20 18.90 -0.94 0.87
CA SER A 20 18.72 -0.24 2.16
C SER A 20 17.42 0.59 2.17
N ASN A 21 16.82 0.75 3.37
CA ASN A 21 15.63 1.57 3.52
C ASN A 21 15.87 3.02 3.08
N LEU A 22 17.07 3.56 3.34
CA LEU A 22 17.41 4.92 2.94
C LEU A 22 17.35 5.08 1.41
N SER A 23 17.96 4.17 0.65
CA SER A 23 17.96 4.25 -0.82
C SER A 23 16.55 4.15 -1.38
N GLN A 24 15.79 3.13 -0.97
CA GLN A 24 14.44 2.90 -1.48
C GLN A 24 13.46 3.99 -1.09
N SER A 25 13.59 4.54 0.13
CA SER A 25 12.70 5.64 0.55
C SER A 25 12.82 6.86 -0.36
N LYS A 26 14.03 7.15 -0.88
CA LYS A 26 14.26 8.19 -1.90
C LYS A 26 13.62 7.83 -3.24
N GLU A 27 13.72 6.57 -3.67
CA GLU A 27 13.08 6.07 -4.90
C GLU A 27 11.55 6.20 -4.85
N TYR A 28 10.94 6.12 -3.66
CA TYR A 28 9.50 6.27 -3.44
C TYR A 28 9.05 7.65 -2.95
N GLY A 29 9.97 8.61 -2.79
CA GLY A 29 9.65 9.96 -2.32
C GLY A 29 9.15 10.05 -0.88
N ILE A 30 9.51 9.11 -0.01
CA ILE A 30 9.05 9.04 1.38
C ILE A 30 10.22 9.07 2.37
N HIS A 31 9.93 9.38 3.64
CA HIS A 31 10.93 9.29 4.71
C HIS A 31 11.25 7.81 5.03
N PRO A 32 12.51 7.43 5.35
CA PRO A 32 12.88 6.04 5.68
C PRO A 32 12.01 5.38 6.75
N HIS A 33 11.57 6.15 7.75
CA HIS A 33 10.68 5.67 8.81
C HIS A 33 9.31 5.22 8.28
N VAL A 34 8.80 5.84 7.21
CA VAL A 34 7.56 5.42 6.54
C VAL A 34 7.77 4.03 5.93
N LEU A 35 8.90 3.82 5.25
CA LEU A 35 9.24 2.53 4.66
C LEU A 35 9.43 1.43 5.72
N THR A 36 10.01 1.77 6.88
CA THR A 36 10.08 0.85 8.03
C THR A 36 8.69 0.39 8.47
N LYS A 37 7.72 1.31 8.60
CA LYS A 37 6.35 0.95 8.98
C LYS A 37 5.62 0.11 7.93
N ILE A 38 5.88 0.34 6.64
CA ILE A 38 5.32 -0.50 5.56
C ILE A 38 5.78 -1.96 5.71
N ARG A 39 7.03 -2.16 6.14
CA ARG A 39 7.65 -3.48 6.32
C ARG A 39 7.21 -4.21 7.60
N GLU A 40 6.52 -3.54 8.52
CA GLU A 40 6.03 -4.18 9.75
C GLU A 40 4.94 -5.22 9.43
N ASN A 41 4.94 -6.36 10.13
CA ASN A 41 4.02 -7.47 9.86
C ASN A 41 2.54 -7.11 9.95
N ASP A 42 2.19 -6.11 10.76
CA ASP A 42 0.82 -5.62 10.89
C ASP A 42 0.52 -4.41 9.99
N GLY A 43 1.54 -3.90 9.31
CA GLY A 43 1.50 -2.67 8.54
C GLY A 43 1.17 -1.46 9.41
N TYR A 44 0.88 -0.34 8.74
CA TYR A 44 0.33 0.84 9.39
C TYR A 44 -0.68 1.52 8.46
N ARG A 45 -1.46 2.44 9.02
CA ARG A 45 -2.39 3.26 8.25
C ARG A 45 -1.63 4.32 7.45
N ILE A 46 -1.34 4.01 6.20
CA ILE A 46 -0.69 4.93 5.25
C ILE A 46 -1.62 6.14 5.02
N PRO A 47 -1.17 7.39 5.26
CA PRO A 47 -1.94 8.55 4.83
C PRO A 47 -2.14 8.53 3.32
N MET A 48 -3.34 8.85 2.84
CA MET A 48 -3.65 8.83 1.40
C MET A 48 -2.70 9.73 0.58
N SER A 49 -2.26 10.85 1.15
CA SER A 49 -1.25 11.71 0.54
C SER A 49 0.09 10.99 0.34
N THR A 50 0.54 10.22 1.34
CA THR A 50 1.75 9.41 1.26
C THR A 50 1.61 8.31 0.21
N LEU A 51 0.46 7.63 0.18
CA LEU A 51 0.18 6.61 -0.85
C LEU A 51 0.19 7.22 -2.26
N ALA A 52 -0.39 8.40 -2.43
CA ALA A 52 -0.38 9.15 -3.69
C ALA A 52 1.05 9.50 -4.14
N ILE A 53 1.92 9.92 -3.21
CA ILE A 53 3.34 10.18 -3.49
C ILE A 53 4.03 8.90 -3.97
N ILE A 54 3.87 7.78 -3.25
CA ILE A 54 4.45 6.49 -3.65
C ILE A 54 3.99 6.11 -5.07
N CYS A 55 2.69 6.24 -5.37
CA CYS A 55 2.14 5.96 -6.70
C CYS A 55 2.72 6.87 -7.78
N PHE A 56 2.88 8.17 -7.48
CA PHE A 56 3.47 9.15 -8.38
C PHE A 56 4.92 8.80 -8.76
N TYR A 57 5.74 8.41 -7.79
CA TYR A 57 7.12 7.97 -8.05
C TYR A 57 7.15 6.66 -8.85
N ARG A 58 6.17 5.78 -8.63
CA ARG A 58 5.95 4.54 -9.40
C ARG A 58 5.36 4.74 -10.79
N LYS A 59 4.98 5.96 -11.17
CA LYS A 59 4.33 6.30 -12.44
C LYS A 59 3.01 5.55 -12.67
N ILE A 60 2.24 5.34 -11.61
CA ILE A 60 0.90 4.76 -11.66
C ILE A 60 -0.12 5.73 -11.05
N ALA A 61 -1.35 5.73 -11.59
CA ALA A 61 -2.43 6.46 -10.95
C ALA A 61 -2.85 5.75 -9.66
N ILE A 62 -3.28 6.51 -8.66
CA ILE A 62 -3.77 5.92 -7.40
C ILE A 62 -4.99 5.02 -7.61
N SER A 63 -5.81 5.32 -8.61
CA SER A 63 -6.93 4.47 -9.03
C SER A 63 -6.45 3.11 -9.55
N ASP A 64 -5.35 3.08 -10.31
CA ASP A 64 -4.81 1.83 -10.82
C ASP A 64 -4.15 1.01 -9.71
N PHE A 65 -3.55 1.68 -8.72
CA PHE A 65 -3.10 1.00 -7.51
C PHE A 65 -4.25 0.25 -6.81
N PHE A 66 -5.42 0.87 -6.64
CA PHE A 66 -6.54 0.18 -5.99
C PHE A 66 -7.08 -0.99 -6.80
N LYS A 67 -7.04 -0.93 -8.14
CA LYS A 67 -7.36 -2.09 -8.99
C LYS A 67 -6.39 -3.26 -8.74
N LEU A 68 -5.10 -2.98 -8.57
CA LEU A 68 -4.10 -4.01 -8.24
C LEU A 68 -4.36 -4.66 -6.87
N ILE A 69 -4.83 -3.86 -5.91
CA ILE A 69 -5.24 -4.37 -4.59
C ILE A 69 -6.47 -5.26 -4.71
N GLU A 70 -7.47 -4.84 -5.48
CA GLU A 70 -8.69 -5.62 -5.75
C GLU A 70 -8.36 -6.94 -6.48
N GLU A 71 -7.48 -6.90 -7.48
CA GLU A 71 -7.05 -8.09 -8.22
C GLU A 71 -6.36 -9.11 -7.29
N LYS A 72 -5.48 -8.66 -6.39
CA LYS A 72 -4.72 -9.56 -5.50
C LYS A 72 -5.50 -10.00 -4.26
N TYR A 73 -6.38 -9.14 -3.74
CA TYR A 73 -6.99 -9.33 -2.43
C TYR A 73 -8.50 -9.13 -2.40
N GLY A 74 -9.19 -8.98 -3.53
CA GLY A 74 -10.62 -8.69 -3.59
C GLY A 74 -11.49 -9.64 -2.75
N THR A 75 -11.15 -10.93 -2.71
CA THR A 75 -11.86 -11.92 -1.88
C THR A 75 -11.65 -11.75 -0.37
N LYS A 76 -10.67 -10.93 0.04
CA LYS A 76 -10.32 -10.62 1.43
C LYS A 76 -10.69 -9.18 1.82
N ILE A 77 -11.20 -8.38 0.89
CA ILE A 77 -11.73 -7.05 1.20
C ILE A 77 -13.18 -7.27 1.64
N ASN A 78 -13.50 -6.78 2.84
CA ASN A 78 -14.83 -6.90 3.40
C ASN A 78 -15.67 -5.69 2.97
N ASP A 79 -16.66 -5.95 2.10
CA ASP A 79 -17.63 -4.96 1.62
C ASP A 79 -18.98 -5.08 2.36
N ASP A 80 -19.00 -5.64 3.57
CA ASP A 80 -20.24 -5.87 4.35
C ASP A 80 -20.98 -4.57 4.65
N PHE A 81 -20.27 -3.43 4.66
CA PHE A 81 -20.91 -2.12 4.77
C PHE A 81 -21.79 -1.79 3.56
N ILE A 82 -21.44 -2.26 2.36
CA ILE A 82 -22.26 -2.05 1.15
C ILE A 82 -23.42 -3.04 1.11
N SER A 83 -23.19 -4.31 1.43
CA SER A 83 -24.24 -5.35 1.39
C SER A 83 -25.39 -5.06 2.37
N ASN A 84 -25.08 -4.49 3.54
CA ASN A 84 -26.07 -4.15 4.57
C ASN A 84 -26.88 -2.88 4.28
N THR A 85 -26.42 -1.99 3.40
CA THR A 85 -27.16 -0.76 3.01
C THR A 85 -28.19 -0.98 1.90
N LYS A 86 -28.24 -2.19 1.30
CA LYS A 86 -29.19 -2.55 0.25
C LYS A 86 -30.46 -3.26 0.77
N LYS A 87 -30.68 -3.29 2.08
CA LYS A 87 -31.91 -3.74 2.74
C LYS A 87 -32.69 -2.54 3.26
#